data_AF-Q800H7-F1
#
_entry.id   AF-Q800H7-F1
#
_cell.length_a   1.000
_cell.length_b   1.000
_cell.length_c   1.000
_cell.angle_alpha   90.00
_cell.angle_beta   90.00
_cell.angle_gamma   90.00
#
_symmetry.space_group_name_H-M   'P 1'
#
loop_
_entity.id
_entity.type
_entity.pdbx_description
1 polymer ?
#
loop_
_entity_poly.entity_id
_entity_poly.type
_entity_poly.pdbx_seq_one_letter_code
_entity_poly.pdbx_strand_id
1 'polypeptide(L)' 'GKNLYLSCRKDGDSPTLHLETLEDNSLLNISSDSDMVRFLFYKQDTGVNISTLMSVAQPNWFISTS' A
#
# COMPACT_ATOMS: atom_id res chain seq x y z
N GLY A 1 9.05 -18.00 0.12
CA GLY A 1 8.86 -16.63 -0.40
C GLY A 1 9.74 -15.69 0.38
N LYS A 2 10.07 -14.50 -0.16
CA LYS A 2 10.70 -13.43 0.62
C LYS A 2 9.61 -12.64 1.34
N ASN A 3 9.87 -12.17 2.57
CA ASN A 3 8.94 -11.32 3.34
C ASN A 3 8.96 -9.88 2.80
N LEU A 4 8.59 -9.70 1.53
CA LEU A 4 8.53 -8.39 0.87
C LEU A 4 7.09 -7.96 0.71
N TYR A 5 6.80 -6.74 1.12
CA TYR A 5 5.48 -6.15 1.08
C TYR A 5 5.51 -4.84 0.30
N LEU A 6 4.41 -4.54 -0.40
CA LEU A 6 4.22 -3.27 -1.09
C LEU A 6 3.95 -2.17 -0.06
N SER A 7 4.67 -1.06 -0.18
CA SER A 7 4.42 0.13 0.61
C SER A 7 4.35 1.38 -0.28
N CYS A 8 3.49 2.31 0.11
CA CYS A 8 3.40 3.63 -0.50
C CYS A 8 4.02 4.66 0.43
N ARG A 9 5.17 5.21 0.06
CA ARG A 9 5.88 6.22 0.83
C ARG A 9 5.90 7.55 0.12
N LYS A 10 5.90 8.64 0.89
CA LYS A 10 6.13 9.99 0.38
C LYS A 10 7.55 10.42 0.74
N ASP A 11 8.52 9.83 0.05
CA ASP A 11 9.94 10.15 0.19
C ASP A 11 10.27 11.36 -0.71
N GLY A 12 9.63 12.51 -0.44
CA GLY A 12 9.79 13.76 -1.21
C GLY A 12 8.47 14.37 -1.66
N ASP A 13 8.45 14.93 -2.87
CA ASP A 13 7.29 15.69 -3.36
C ASP A 13 6.10 14.80 -3.74
N SER A 14 6.37 13.58 -4.22
CA SER A 14 5.38 12.66 -4.76
C SER A 14 5.40 11.30 -4.08
N PRO A 15 4.25 10.63 -3.91
CA PRO A 15 4.20 9.25 -3.43
C PRO A 15 4.85 8.27 -4.41
N THR A 16 5.48 7.24 -3.86
CA THR A 16 6.23 6.22 -4.61
C THR A 16 5.94 4.82 -4.07
N LEU A 17 5.98 3.82 -4.96
CA LEU A 17 5.81 2.40 -4.61
C LEU A 17 7.16 1.79 -4.24
N HIS A 18 7.22 1.09 -3.11
CA HIS A 18 8.42 0.39 -2.66
C HIS A 18 8.12 -1.05 -2.28
N LEU A 19 9.19 -1.85 -2.21
CA LEU A 19 9.19 -3.15 -1.54
C LEU A 19 9.94 -3.01 -0.23
N GLU A 20 9.28 -3.33 0.88
CA GLU A 20 9.86 -3.31 2.22
C GLU A 20 9.81 -4.71 2.85
N THR A 21 10.83 -5.03 3.65
CA THR A 21 10.83 -6.24 4.47
C THR A 21 10.23 -5.96 5.85
N LEU A 22 9.41 -6.88 6.33
CA LEU A 22 8.94 -6.89 7.72
C LEU A 22 9.46 -8.14 8.41
N GLU A 23 10.02 -7.95 9.61
CA GLU A 23 10.61 -9.02 10.42
C GLU A 23 9.60 -9.65 11.39
N ASP A 24 8.41 -9.04 11.51
CA ASP A 24 7.38 -9.41 12.47
C ASP A 24 5.97 -9.47 11.83
N ASN A 25 4.98 -9.76 12.68
CA ASN A 25 3.57 -9.86 12.29
C ASN A 25 2.83 -8.51 12.41
N SER A 26 3.54 -7.38 12.26
CA SER A 26 2.99 -6.02 12.40
C SER A 26 1.79 -5.74 11.49
N LEU A 27 1.64 -6.45 10.37
CA LEU A 27 0.50 -6.32 9.47
C LEU A 27 -0.79 -6.98 9.97
N LEU A 28 -0.76 -7.79 11.04
CA LEU A 28 -1.97 -8.44 11.55
C LEU A 28 -2.96 -7.46 12.18
N ASN A 29 -2.47 -6.35 12.72
CA ASN A 29 -3.29 -5.32 13.33
C ASN A 29 -2.64 -3.95 13.14
N ILE A 30 -3.26 -3.13 12.29
CA ILE A 30 -2.77 -1.80 11.94
C ILE A 30 -3.79 -0.79 12.46
N SER A 31 -3.37 0.07 13.37
CA SER A 31 -4.15 1.23 13.79
C SER A 31 -4.14 2.31 12.70
N SER A 32 -5.21 3.10 12.63
CA SER A 32 -5.38 4.14 11.61
C SER A 32 -4.36 5.29 11.70
N ASP A 33 -3.73 5.46 12.86
CA ASP A 33 -2.72 6.48 13.16
C ASP A 33 -1.27 5.94 13.09
N SER A 34 -1.09 4.66 12.78
CA SER A 34 0.23 4.04 12.65
C SER A 34 0.89 4.34 11.31
N ASP A 35 2.21 4.48 11.30
CA ASP A 35 3.02 4.53 10.07
C ASP A 35 2.88 3.26 9.20
N MET A 36 2.37 2.15 9.77
CA MET A 36 2.09 0.91 9.04
C MET A 36 0.94 1.05 8.02
N VAL A 37 0.15 2.14 8.06
CA VAL A 37 -0.87 2.42 7.02
C VAL A 37 -0.27 2.56 5.62
N ARG A 38 1.05 2.79 5.49
CA ARG A 38 1.76 2.79 4.20
C ARG A 38 1.69 1.46 3.46
N PHE A 39 1.44 0.35 4.17
CA PHE A 39 1.26 -0.98 3.59
C PHE A 39 -0.18 -1.29 3.17
N LEU A 40 -1.13 -0.41 3.52
CA LEU A 40 -2.54 -0.62 3.25
C LEU A 40 -2.96 0.01 1.92
N PHE A 41 -3.76 -0.73 1.18
CA PHE A 41 -4.38 -0.29 -0.06
C PHE A 41 -5.87 -0.63 -0.03
N TYR A 42 -6.70 0.35 -0.38
CA TYR A 42 -8.09 0.09 -0.70
C TYR A 42 -8.16 -0.64 -2.02
N LYS A 43 -8.68 -1.87 -2.00
CA LYS A 43 -9.08 -2.59 -3.20
C LYS A 43 -10.51 -2.18 -3.56
N GLN A 44 -10.69 -1.63 -4.77
CA GLN A 44 -12.00 -1.34 -5.32
C GLN A 44 -12.22 -2.15 -6.59
N ASP A 45 -13.23 -3.01 -6.58
CA ASP A 45 -13.64 -3.79 -7.74
C ASP A 45 -14.65 -2.98 -8.57
N THR A 46 -14.42 -2.93 -9.89
CA THR A 46 -15.29 -2.29 -10.87
C THR A 46 -15.56 -3.25 -12.02
N GLY A 47 -16.84 -3.43 -12.37
CA GLY A 47 -17.24 -4.40 -13.37
C GLY A 47 -16.91 -5.84 -12.94
N VAL A 48 -16.49 -6.67 -13.90
CA VAL A 48 -16.29 -8.11 -13.67
C VAL A 48 -14.84 -8.44 -13.27
N ASN A 49 -13.85 -7.72 -13.79
CA ASN A 49 -12.43 -8.13 -13.71
C ASN A 49 -11.44 -6.99 -13.45
N ILE A 50 -11.89 -5.79 -13.07
CA ILE A 50 -11.00 -4.64 -12.83
C ILE A 50 -10.96 -4.35 -11.34
N SER A 51 -9.78 -4.46 -10.74
CA SER A 51 -9.52 -3.99 -9.38
C SER A 51 -8.54 -2.83 -9.43
N THR A 52 -8.86 -1.73 -8.75
CA THR A 52 -7.89 -0.68 -8.46
C THR A 52 -7.35 -0.85 -7.04
N LEU A 53 -6.10 -0.47 -6.84
CA LEU A 53 -5.42 -0.50 -5.54
C LEU A 53 -4.97 0.93 -5.22
N MET A 54 -5.74 1.62 -4.37
CA MET A 54 -5.46 2.99 -3.93
C MET A 54 -4.73 2.98 -2.59
N SER A 55 -3.67 3.78 -2.43
CA SER A 55 -2.98 3.91 -1.14
C SER A 55 -3.90 4.48 -0.07
N VAL A 56 -3.90 3.87 1.12
CA VAL A 56 -4.55 4.44 2.32
C VAL A 56 -3.76 5.64 2.84
N ALA A 57 -2.43 5.54 2.86
CA ALA A 57 -1.54 6.60 3.33
C ALA A 57 -1.54 7.84 2.43
N GLN A 58 -1.85 7.68 1.13
CA GLN A 58 -1.80 8.74 0.12
C GLN A 58 -3.07 8.70 -0.74
N PRO A 59 -4.14 9.40 -0.34
CA PRO A 59 -5.42 9.40 -1.06
C PRO A 59 -5.26 9.80 -2.53
N ASN A 60 -6.05 9.16 -3.41
CA ASN A 60 -6.04 9.33 -4.87
C ASN A 60 -4.74 8.88 -5.59
N TRP A 61 -3.85 8.18 -4.90
CA TRP A 61 -2.67 7.57 -5.52
C TRP A 61 -2.90 6.07 -5.74
N PHE A 62 -2.69 5.59 -6.97
CA PHE A 62 -3.03 4.23 -7.39
C PHE A 62 -1.80 3.47 -7.89
N ILE A 63 -1.77 2.17 -7.65
CA ILE A 63 -0.80 1.28 -8.31
C ILE A 63 -1.17 1.18 -9.80
N SER A 64 -0.18 1.38 -10.66
CA SER A 64 -0.33 1.32 -12.12
C SER A 64 0.83 0.56 -12.77
N THR A 65 0.59 0.04 -13.97
CA THR A 65 1.61 -0.52 -14.87
C THR A 65 1.73 0.33 -16.12
N SER A 66 2.88 0.29 -16.79
CA SER A 66 3.12 0.93 -18.11
C SER A 66 2.87 -0.03 -19.26
#